data_AF-A0A1I3SQG2-F1
#
_entry.id   AF-A0A1I3SQG2-F1
#
_cell.length_a   1.000
_cell.length_b   1.000
_cell.length_c   1.000
_cell.angle_alpha   90.00
_cell.angle_beta   90.00
_cell.angle_gamma   90.00
#
_symmetry.space_group_name_H-M   'P 1'
#
loop_
_entity.id
_entity.type
_entity.pdbx_description
1 polymer ?
#
loop_
_entity_poly.entity_id
_entity_poly.type
_entity_poly.pdbx_seq_one_letter_code
_entity_poly.pdbx_strand_id
1 'polypeptide(L)' 'MLNNIGLPGLLLIAVVVLVLFGRGKISSLMGEVGKGITSFKKGVADGAKDDDTDPALADGTSARDVTPEKTEKDKV' A
#
# COMPACT_ATOMS: atom_id res chain seq x y z
N MET A 1 2.04 34.32 -8.08
CA MET A 1 3.14 33.69 -7.33
C MET A 1 2.67 32.60 -6.33
N LEU A 2 1.45 32.06 -6.45
CA LEU A 2 0.90 31.01 -5.57
C LEU A 2 0.89 29.60 -6.21
N ASN A 3 1.30 29.48 -7.48
CA ASN A 3 1.28 28.21 -8.23
C ASN A 3 2.26 27.15 -7.71
N ASN A 4 3.13 27.49 -6.75
CA ASN A 4 4.10 26.58 -6.16
C ASN A 4 3.63 25.98 -4.82
N ILE A 5 2.43 26.29 -4.32
CA ILE A 5 1.94 25.78 -3.03
C ILE A 5 1.14 24.48 -3.16
N GLY A 6 0.59 24.16 -4.33
CA GLY A 6 -0.25 22.96 -4.51
C GLY A 6 0.53 21.66 -4.25
N LEU A 7 1.25 21.18 -5.26
CA LEU A 7 2.00 19.92 -5.15
C LEU A 7 3.24 20.04 -4.22
N PRO A 8 4.07 21.11 -4.30
CA PRO A 8 5.24 21.24 -3.44
C PRO A 8 4.89 21.49 -1.96
N GLY A 9 3.80 22.21 -1.68
CA GLY A 9 3.36 22.45 -0.30
C GLY A 9 2.82 21.18 0.38
N LEU A 10 2.08 20.35 -0.36
CA LEU A 10 1.62 19.05 0.14
C LEU A 10 2.80 18.12 0.45
N LEU A 11 3.85 18.13 -0.37
CA LEU A 11 5.07 17.36 -0.12
C LEU A 11 5.76 17.80 1.18
N LEU A 12 5.84 19.10 1.43
CA LEU A 12 6.43 19.64 2.67
C LEU A 12 5.63 19.19 3.90
N ILE A 13 4.29 19.26 3.83
CA ILE A 13 3.40 18.78 4.91
C ILE A 13 3.61 17.28 5.14
N ALA A 14 3.69 16.48 4.07
CA ALA A 14 3.92 15.04 4.17
C ALA A 14 5.25 14.71 4.86
N VAL A 15 6.32 15.46 4.57
CA VAL A 15 7.62 15.31 5.25
C VAL A 15 7.53 15.66 6.73
N VAL A 16 6.87 16.77 7.09
CA VAL A 16 6.68 17.16 8.50
C VAL A 16 5.91 16.10 9.27
N VAL A 17 4.82 15.58 8.70
CA VAL A 17 4.03 14.49 9.29
C VAL A 17 4.87 13.23 9.43
N LEU A 18 5.67 12.87 8.42
CA LEU A 18 6.56 11.71 8.46
C LEU A 18 7.62 11.84 9.56
N VAL A 19 8.14 13.03 9.84
CA VAL A 19 9.11 13.25 10.92
C VAL A 19 8.44 13.14 12.30
N LEU A 20 7.25 13.73 12.48
CA LEU A 20 6.53 13.71 13.77
C LEU A 20 6.00 12.31 14.13
N PHE A 21 5.45 11.61 13.15
CA PHE A 21 4.86 10.29 13.35
C PHE A 21 5.87 9.15 13.10
N GLY A 22 6.93 9.39 12.33
CA GLY A 22 7.92 8.36 11.97
C GLY A 22 7.39 7.34 10.96
N ARG A 23 8.30 6.79 10.14
CA ARG A 23 7.97 5.78 9.11
C ARG A 23 7.27 4.52 9.65
N GLY A 24 7.61 4.09 10.86
CA GLY A 24 7.09 2.85 11.44
C GLY A 24 5.61 2.94 11.80
N LYS A 25 5.19 4.03 12.45
CA LYS A 25 3.78 4.21 12.86
C LYS A 25 2.87 4.40 11.65
N ILE A 26 3.31 5.18 10.66
CA ILE A 26 2.55 5.40 9.41
C ILE A 26 2.39 4.09 8.63
N SER A 27 3.44 3.27 8.52
CA SER A 27 3.38 2.00 7.81
C SER A 27 2.42 1.00 8.47
N SER A 28 2.42 0.92 9.80
CA SER A 28 1.49 0.04 10.54
C SER A 28 0.05 0.46 10.33
N LEU A 29 -0.23 1.77 10.47
CA LEU A 29 -1.56 2.34 10.28
C LEU A 29 -2.07 2.17 8.84
N MET A 30 -1.21 2.40 7.84
CA MET A 30 -1.58 2.17 6.43
C MET A 30 -1.83 0.70 6.12
N GLY A 31 -1.16 -0.23 6.79
CA GLY A 31 -1.44 -1.66 6.66
C GLY A 31 -2.83 -2.04 7.17
N GLU A 32 -3.23 -1.53 8.34
CA GLU A 32 -4.55 -1.78 8.94
C GLU A 32 -5.67 -1.10 8.14
N VAL A 33 -5.48 0.17 7.77
CA VAL A 33 -6.41 0.92 6.92
C VAL A 33 -6.53 0.28 5.54
N GLY A 34 -5.42 -0.16 4.93
CA GLY A 34 -5.41 -0.81 3.62
C GLY A 34 -6.18 -2.14 3.60
N LYS A 35 -6.10 -2.93 4.68
CA LYS A 35 -6.92 -4.14 4.84
C LYS A 35 -8.41 -3.78 4.93
N GLY A 36 -8.76 -2.77 5.73
CA GLY A 36 -10.14 -2.28 5.84
C GLY A 36 -10.71 -1.80 4.52
N ILE A 37 -9.95 -1.00 3.75
CA ILE A 37 -10.35 -0.54 2.42
C ILE A 37 -10.48 -1.71 1.43
N THR A 38 -9.57 -2.68 1.48
CA THR A 38 -9.62 -3.89 0.63
C THR A 38 -10.87 -4.71 0.92
N SER A 39 -11.18 -4.98 2.20
CA SER A 39 -12.38 -5.69 2.63
C SER A 39 -13.66 -4.93 2.30
N PHE A 40 -13.65 -3.60 2.45
CA PHE A 40 -14.77 -2.75 2.05
C PHE A 40 -14.99 -2.79 0.53
N LYS A 41 -13.93 -2.64 -0.26
CA LYS A 41 -14.00 -2.76 -1.73
C LYS A 41 -14.49 -4.14 -2.16
N LYS A 42 -14.02 -5.20 -1.51
CA LYS A 42 -14.49 -6.57 -1.78
C LYS A 42 -15.96 -6.74 -1.42
N GLY A 43 -16.40 -6.30 -0.24
CA GLY A 43 -17.81 -6.37 0.17
C GLY A 43 -18.75 -5.56 -0.74
N VAL A 44 -18.36 -4.35 -1.14
CA VAL A 44 -19.12 -3.53 -2.10
C VAL A 44 -19.13 -4.18 -3.49
N ALA A 45 -17.99 -4.70 -3.95
CA ALA A 45 -17.91 -5.35 -5.23
C ALA A 45 -18.65 -6.69 -5.25
N ASP A 46 -18.72 -7.43 -4.14
CA ASP A 46 -19.46 -8.68 -4.04
C ASP A 46 -20.98 -8.39 -3.99
N GLY A 47 -21.41 -7.35 -3.27
CA GLY A 47 -22.80 -6.87 -3.31
C GLY A 47 -23.23 -6.28 -4.66
N ALA A 48 -22.29 -5.78 -5.47
CA ALA A 48 -22.53 -5.35 -6.85
C ALA A 48 -22.43 -6.50 -7.88
N LYS A 49 -21.88 -7.66 -7.49
CA LYS A 49 -21.71 -8.84 -8.35
C LYS A 49 -22.82 -9.88 -8.20
N ASP A 50 -23.74 -9.73 -7.25
CA ASP A 50 -24.97 -10.54 -7.20
C ASP A 50 -25.85 -10.34 -8.46
N ASP A 51 -25.56 -9.33 -9.30
CA ASP A 51 -26.19 -9.12 -10.60
C ASP A 51 -25.37 -9.63 -11.81
N ASP A 52 -24.06 -9.94 -11.69
CA ASP A 52 -23.28 -10.53 -12.80
C ASP A 52 -21.95 -11.18 -12.33
N THR A 53 -21.79 -12.45 -12.68
CA THR A 53 -20.73 -13.38 -12.27
C THR A 53 -19.34 -13.06 -12.84
N ASP A 54 -18.33 -12.76 -12.00
CA ASP A 54 -16.90 -12.95 -12.34
C ASP A 54 -15.99 -13.16 -11.09
N PRO A 55 -15.33 -14.33 -10.92
CA PRO A 55 -14.50 -14.65 -9.77
C PRO A 55 -13.02 -14.22 -9.85
N ALA A 56 -12.58 -13.41 -10.82
CA ALA A 56 -11.15 -13.19 -11.09
C ALA A 56 -10.37 -12.18 -10.20
N LEU A 57 -10.93 -11.61 -9.12
CA LEU A 57 -10.29 -10.47 -8.41
C LEU A 57 -9.90 -10.75 -6.94
N ALA A 58 -9.56 -12.00 -6.60
CA ALA A 58 -9.15 -12.38 -5.24
C ALA A 58 -7.70 -12.86 -5.11
N ASP A 59 -6.82 -12.62 -6.09
CA ASP A 59 -5.40 -13.00 -5.94
C ASP A 59 -4.50 -11.79 -5.64
N GLY A 60 -4.37 -11.52 -4.33
CA GLY A 60 -3.47 -10.53 -3.75
C GLY A 60 -2.33 -11.17 -2.93
N THR A 61 -2.08 -12.47 -3.08
CA THR A 61 -0.91 -13.14 -2.50
C THR A 61 0.18 -13.27 -3.55
N SER A 62 0.93 -12.19 -3.75
CA SER A 62 2.36 -12.31 -4.04
C SER A 62 3.03 -10.97 -3.74
N ALA A 63 3.24 -10.71 -2.44
CA ALA A 63 4.43 -9.97 -2.07
C ALA A 63 5.61 -10.77 -2.64
N ARG A 64 6.15 -10.31 -3.78
CA ARG A 64 7.40 -10.84 -4.32
C ARG A 64 8.46 -10.63 -3.23
N ASP A 65 8.89 -11.72 -2.62
CA ASP A 65 10.05 -11.71 -1.75
C ASP A 65 11.25 -11.23 -2.58
N VAL A 66 11.77 -10.06 -2.25
CA VAL A 66 12.93 -9.43 -2.91
C VAL A 66 14.11 -9.42 -1.95
N THR A 67 14.33 -10.52 -1.24
CA THR A 67 15.60 -10.73 -0.53
C THR A 67 16.60 -11.32 -1.54
N PRO A 68 17.61 -10.57 -2.03
CA PRO A 68 18.72 -11.19 -2.73
C PRO A 68 19.47 -12.08 -1.73
N GLU A 69 19.43 -13.40 -1.95
CA GLU A 69 20.24 -14.36 -1.20
C GLU A 69 21.72 -14.07 -1.48
N LYS A 70 22.35 -13.31 -0.58
CA LYS A 70 23.79 -13.08 -0.57
C LYS A 70 24.42 -13.99 0.48
N THR A 71 24.61 -15.26 0.18
CA THR A 71 25.60 -16.20 0.74
C THR A 71 25.48 -17.44 -0.17
N GLU A 72 26.49 -18.01 -0.81
CA GLU A 72 27.77 -18.43 -0.31
C GLU A 72 28.67 -18.81 -1.50
N LYS A 73 29.95 -18.50 -1.35
CA LYS A 73 31.01 -18.76 -2.31
C LYS A 73 31.52 -20.18 -2.02
N ASP A 74 30.99 -21.21 -2.68
CA ASP A 74 31.49 -22.58 -2.52
C ASP A 74 31.80 -23.26 -3.87
N LYS A 75 33.07 -23.14 -4.25
CA LYS A 75 33.99 -24.22 -4.67
C LYS A 75 33.52 -25.24 -5.73
N VAL A 76 34.05 -25.11 -6.95
CA VAL A 76 34.79 -26.16 -7.69
C VAL A 76 35.80 -25.53 -8.63
#